data_AF-A0A9Q0YQ62-F1
#
_entry.id   AF-A0A9Q0YQ62-F1
#
_cell.length_a   1.000
_cell.length_b   1.000
_cell.length_c   1.000
_cell.angle_alpha   90.00
_cell.angle_beta   90.00
_cell.angle_gamma   90.00
#
_symmetry.space_group_name_H-M   'P 1'
#
loop_
_entity.id
_entity.type
_entity.pdbx_description
1 polymer ?
#
loop_
_entity_poly.entity_id
_entity_poly.type
_entity_poly.pdbx_seq_one_letter_code
_entity_poly.pdbx_strand_id
1 'polypeptide(L)'
;MLNTSYLVNNLVSPVLFYDAVCKIPPSAIVIEVAPHGSMKVLLQRTLHSDCDYLSLMSMKEPDNLHYFLSAVGKLFSFGISVDTSKLYPPIEYPVGTGISPLSPGIKWDHSTEWAVPSWEDFVLDGSGDRSTTSYEVG
;
A
#
# COMPACT_ATOMS: atom_id res chain seq x y z
N MET A 1 16.14 26.17 1.79
CA MET A 1 17.46 25.87 1.18
C MET A 1 18.40 25.47 2.30
N LEU A 2 19.02 24.29 2.19
CA LEU A 2 20.07 23.85 3.11
C LEU A 2 21.32 24.71 2.87
N ASN A 3 21.81 25.45 3.87
CA ASN A 3 23.02 26.28 3.76
C ASN A 3 23.97 26.03 4.94
N THR A 4 25.22 26.47 4.82
CA THR A 4 26.25 26.26 5.86
C THR A 4 25.81 26.83 7.22
N SER A 5 25.17 28.01 7.23
CA SER A 5 24.66 28.63 8.45
C SER A 5 23.61 27.78 9.15
N TYR A 6 22.72 27.11 8.41
CA TYR A 6 21.72 26.19 8.95
C TYR A 6 22.36 24.95 9.55
N LEU A 7 23.35 24.35 8.88
CA LEU A 7 24.06 23.17 9.40
C LEU A 7 24.84 23.52 10.68
N VAL A 8 25.51 24.67 10.70
CA VAL A 8 26.17 25.17 11.92
C VAL A 8 25.13 25.39 13.02
N ASN A 9 24.01 26.04 12.72
CA ASN A 9 22.95 26.27 13.70
C ASN A 9 22.35 24.95 14.23
N ASN A 10 22.14 23.95 13.38
CA ASN A 10 21.65 22.64 13.77
C ASN A 10 22.64 21.89 14.69
N LEU A 11 23.95 22.11 14.50
CA LEU A 11 24.98 21.52 15.34
C LEU A 11 25.11 22.21 16.70
N VAL A 12 24.96 23.53 16.76
CA VAL A 12 25.19 24.31 17.99
C VAL A 12 23.93 24.60 18.81
N SER A 13 22.75 24.54 18.19
CA SER A 13 21.48 24.83 18.86
C SER A 13 20.76 23.56 19.30
N PRO A 14 19.92 23.62 20.35
CA PRO A 14 19.07 22.51 20.74
C PRO A 14 18.13 22.06 19.60
N VAL A 15 17.97 20.75 19.45
CA VAL A 15 17.03 20.17 18.47
C VAL A 15 15.62 20.19 19.05
N LEU A 16 14.72 20.98 18.43
CA LEU A 16 13.32 21.11 18.82
C LEU A 16 12.46 19.93 18.30
N PHE A 17 12.80 18.71 18.72
CA PHE A 17 12.19 17.49 18.18
C PHE A 17 10.72 17.35 18.58
N TYR A 18 10.38 17.59 19.85
CA TYR A 18 9.02 17.45 20.37
C TYR A 18 8.02 18.37 19.63
N ASP A 19 8.37 19.64 19.47
CA ASP A 19 7.54 20.64 18.78
C ASP A 19 7.29 20.27 17.31
N ALA A 20 8.21 19.55 16.67
CA ALA A 20 8.04 19.05 15.32
C ALA A 20 7.09 17.84 15.28
N VAL A 21 7.26 16.89 16.21
CA VAL A 21 6.42 15.69 16.30
C VAL A 21 4.97 16.04 16.64
N CYS A 22 4.72 17.03 17.51
CA CYS A 22 3.37 17.49 17.84
C CYS A 22 2.60 18.09 16.65
N LYS A 23 3.26 18.35 15.52
CA LYS A 23 2.62 18.84 14.28
C LYS A 23 2.22 17.70 13.34
N ILE A 24 2.59 16.47 13.64
CA ILE A 24 2.22 15.30 12.83
C ILE A 24 0.72 15.05 13.00
N PRO A 25 -0.07 14.98 11.91
CA PRO A 25 -1.51 14.79 12.01
C PRO A 25 -1.86 13.38 12.53
N PRO A 26 -3.08 13.19 13.08
CA PRO A 26 -3.59 11.86 13.41
C PRO A 26 -3.68 10.99 12.14
N SER A 27 -3.62 9.66 12.32
CA SER A 27 -3.64 8.67 11.22
C SER A 27 -2.49 8.82 10.23
N ALA A 28 -1.37 9.44 10.65
CA ALA A 28 -0.16 9.49 9.86
C ALA A 28 0.66 8.20 10.02
N ILE A 29 1.35 7.83 8.94
CA ILE A 29 2.34 6.74 8.94
C ILE A 29 3.72 7.37 9.08
N VAL A 30 4.36 7.15 10.23
CA VAL A 30 5.67 7.71 10.56
C VAL A 30 6.76 6.70 10.25
N ILE A 31 7.63 7.04 9.30
CA ILE A 31 8.73 6.19 8.85
C ILE A 31 10.05 6.72 9.42
N GLU A 32 10.74 5.91 10.22
CA GLU A 32 12.08 6.23 10.71
C GLU A 32 13.14 5.80 9.70
N VAL A 33 13.87 6.79 9.16
CA VAL A 33 15.01 6.58 8.26
C VAL A 33 16.30 6.63 9.07
N ALA A 34 16.69 5.49 9.62
CA ALA A 34 17.86 5.34 10.47
C ALA A 34 18.43 3.92 10.35
N PRO A 35 19.70 3.69 10.70
CA PRO A 35 20.30 2.34 10.73
C PRO A 35 19.67 1.41 11.78
N HIS A 36 18.89 1.96 12.71
CA HIS A 36 18.09 1.22 13.67
C HIS A 36 16.96 2.10 14.23
N GLY A 37 15.80 1.50 14.54
CA GLY A 37 14.63 2.19 15.10
C GLY A 37 14.76 2.57 16.57
N SER A 38 15.65 3.52 16.90
CA SER A 38 15.89 3.97 18.28
C SER A 38 14.80 4.91 18.79
N MET A 39 14.15 5.65 17.89
CA MET A 39 13.20 6.69 18.26
C MET A 39 11.80 6.14 18.57
N LYS A 40 11.57 4.84 18.33
CA LYS A 40 10.27 4.18 18.54
C LYS A 40 9.62 4.53 19.87
N VAL A 41 10.35 4.38 20.98
CA VAL A 41 9.80 4.59 22.34
C VAL A 41 9.42 6.05 22.56
N LEU A 42 10.22 6.99 22.04
CA LEU A 42 9.95 8.43 22.16
C LEU A 42 8.75 8.83 21.30
N LEU A 43 8.72 8.37 20.05
CA LEU A 43 7.66 8.65 19.09
C LEU A 43 6.31 8.07 19.55
N GLN A 44 6.29 6.84 20.05
CA GLN A 44 5.06 6.23 20.58
C GLN A 44 4.46 6.95 21.80
N ARG A 45 5.26 7.74 22.53
CA ARG A 45 4.78 8.55 23.66
C ARG A 45 4.29 9.94 23.25
N THR A 46 4.63 10.40 22.05
CA THR A 46 4.45 11.78 21.59
C THR A 46 3.48 11.89 20.43
N LEU A 47 3.42 10.88 19.56
CA LEU A 47 2.47 10.77 18.46
C LEU A 47 1.05 10.50 18.99
N HIS A 48 0.06 10.81 18.15
CA HIS A 48 -1.32 10.38 18.37
C HIS A 48 -1.42 8.85 18.41
N SER A 49 -2.38 8.32 19.17
CA SER A 49 -2.65 6.88 19.30
C SER A 49 -2.95 6.20 17.96
N ASP A 50 -3.50 6.95 17.03
CA ASP A 50 -3.99 6.46 15.74
C ASP A 50 -2.91 6.53 14.66
N CYS A 51 -1.69 6.96 15.00
CA CYS A 51 -0.56 6.98 14.08
C CYS A 51 0.18 5.65 14.08
N ASP A 52 0.50 5.16 12.89
CA ASP A 52 1.37 4.00 12.72
C ASP A 52 2.84 4.43 12.71
N TYR A 53 3.70 3.64 13.35
CA TYR A 53 5.15 3.84 13.34
C TYR A 53 5.85 2.65 12.70
N LEU A 54 6.78 2.93 11.79
CA LEU A 54 7.57 1.94 11.07
C LEU A 54 9.05 2.29 11.06
N SER A 55 9.90 1.36 11.48
CA SER A 55 11.36 1.44 11.30
C SER A 55 11.77 0.67 10.05
N LEU A 56 12.74 1.20 9.29
CA LEU A 56 13.28 0.55 8.10
C LEU A 56 14.41 -0.45 8.40
N MET A 57 15.09 -0.30 9.56
CA MET A 57 16.20 -1.15 9.97
C MET A 57 16.12 -1.49 11.46
N SER A 58 16.75 -2.58 11.87
CA SER A 58 16.83 -3.03 13.25
C SER A 58 18.21 -3.58 13.55
N MET A 59 18.85 -3.01 14.57
CA MET A 59 20.17 -3.46 15.04
C MET A 59 20.13 -4.88 15.65
N LYS A 60 18.93 -5.37 16.02
CA LYS A 60 18.72 -6.70 16.59
C LYS A 60 18.51 -7.77 15.51
N GLU A 61 18.25 -7.35 14.28
CA GLU A 61 17.99 -8.28 13.19
C GLU A 61 19.29 -8.65 12.48
N PRO A 62 19.59 -9.96 12.32
CA PRO A 62 20.76 -10.40 11.58
C PRO A 62 20.61 -10.13 10.08
N ASP A 63 19.38 -10.19 9.55
CA ASP A 63 19.07 -9.91 8.15
C ASP A 63 18.23 -8.63 8.03
N ASN A 64 18.93 -7.50 7.89
CA ASN A 64 18.30 -6.20 7.70
C ASN A 64 17.67 -6.04 6.32
N LEU A 65 18.07 -6.82 5.31
CA LEU A 65 17.43 -6.79 4.00
C LEU A 65 16.01 -7.37 4.10
N HIS A 66 15.87 -8.54 4.73
CA HIS A 66 14.56 -9.13 5.00
C HIS A 66 13.70 -8.21 5.87
N TYR A 67 14.29 -7.59 6.91
CA TYR A 67 13.58 -6.63 7.76
C TYR A 67 13.06 -5.42 6.96
N PHE A 68 13.91 -4.84 6.11
CA PHE A 68 13.55 -3.73 5.24
C PHE A 68 12.42 -4.11 4.27
N LEU A 69 12.54 -5.25 3.58
CA LEU A 69 11.49 -5.72 2.66
C LEU A 69 10.17 -6.01 3.38
N SER A 70 10.24 -6.52 4.61
CA SER A 70 9.06 -6.69 5.47
C SER A 70 8.44 -5.34 5.84
N ALA A 71 9.25 -4.30 6.10
CA ALA A 71 8.77 -2.94 6.35
C ALA A 71 8.08 -2.36 5.09
N VAL A 72 8.64 -2.57 3.90
CA VAL A 72 8.01 -2.20 2.62
C VAL A 72 6.66 -2.90 2.44
N GLY A 73 6.56 -4.19 2.75
CA GLY A 73 5.28 -4.92 2.73
C GLY A 73 4.25 -4.38 3.71
N LYS A 74 4.68 -3.90 4.88
CA LYS A 74 3.80 -3.21 5.84
C LYS A 74 3.28 -1.88 5.29
N LEU A 75 4.12 -1.10 4.60
CA LEU A 75 3.66 0.14 3.93
C LEU A 75 2.55 -0.15 2.92
N PHE A 76 2.69 -1.22 2.13
CA PHE A 76 1.64 -1.67 1.22
C PHE A 76 0.34 -2.04 1.96
N SER A 77 0.47 -2.70 3.11
CA SER A 77 -0.69 -3.05 3.96
C SER A 77 -1.38 -1.81 4.55
N PHE A 78 -0.66 -0.71 4.74
CA PHE A 78 -1.23 0.59 5.11
C PHE A 78 -1.87 1.35 3.94
N GLY A 79 -1.94 0.76 2.75
CA GLY A 79 -2.51 1.38 1.56
C GLY A 79 -1.55 2.28 0.79
N ILE A 80 -0.26 2.29 1.13
CA ILE A 80 0.76 3.02 0.37
C ILE A 80 1.20 2.17 -0.82
N SER A 81 1.03 2.68 -2.04
CA SER A 81 1.61 2.05 -3.23
C SER A 81 3.13 2.21 -3.22
N VAL A 82 3.85 1.08 -3.18
CA VAL A 82 5.31 1.05 -3.27
C VAL A 82 5.73 0.27 -4.51
N ASP A 83 6.46 0.93 -5.41
CA ASP A 83 7.02 0.28 -6.59
C ASP A 83 8.30 -0.49 -6.22
N THR A 84 8.14 -1.78 -5.94
CA THR A 84 9.25 -2.66 -5.58
C THR A 84 10.16 -2.99 -6.76
N SER A 85 9.74 -2.73 -8.01
CA SER A 85 10.58 -2.97 -9.20
C SER A 85 11.85 -2.11 -9.21
N LYS A 86 11.86 -1.00 -8.47
CA LYS A 86 13.02 -0.12 -8.32
C LYS A 86 14.11 -0.67 -7.39
N LEU A 87 13.81 -1.72 -6.63
CA LEU A 87 14.73 -2.30 -5.65
C LEU A 87 15.70 -3.32 -6.27
N TYR A 88 15.44 -3.77 -7.49
CA TYR A 88 16.25 -4.76 -8.19
C TYR A 88 16.42 -4.37 -9.66
N PRO A 89 17.37 -4.98 -10.39
CA PRO A 89 17.60 -4.66 -11.79
C PRO A 89 16.32 -4.79 -12.65
N PRO A 90 16.14 -3.94 -13.66
CA PRO A 90 14.99 -4.03 -14.56
C PRO A 90 14.87 -5.42 -15.19
N ILE A 91 13.63 -5.90 -15.32
CA ILE A 91 13.31 -7.16 -16.00
C ILE A 91 13.21 -6.90 -17.50
N GLU A 92 13.76 -7.81 -18.31
CA GLU A 92 13.59 -7.82 -19.76
C GLU A 92 12.29 -8.52 -20.16
N TYR A 93 11.56 -7.92 -21.09
CA TYR A 93 10.32 -8.47 -21.64
C TYR A 93 10.51 -8.76 -23.14
N PRO A 94 9.81 -9.78 -23.71
CA PRO A 94 8.81 -10.63 -23.08
C PRO A 94 9.42 -11.66 -22.13
N VAL A 95 8.61 -12.07 -21.14
CA VAL A 95 9.00 -13.12 -20.20
C VAL A 95 9.05 -14.50 -20.88
N GLY A 96 9.86 -15.41 -20.34
CA GLY A 96 10.06 -16.76 -20.90
C GLY A 96 8.79 -17.64 -20.88
N THR A 97 8.74 -18.62 -21.77
CA THR A 97 7.65 -19.62 -21.84
C THR A 97 7.75 -20.58 -20.65
N GLY A 98 6.70 -20.71 -19.84
CA GLY A 98 6.68 -21.58 -18.64
C GLY A 98 6.17 -20.90 -17.37
N ILE A 99 5.89 -19.61 -17.42
CA ILE A 99 5.27 -18.88 -16.31
C ILE A 99 3.82 -19.31 -16.16
N SER A 100 3.43 -19.62 -14.92
CA SER A 100 2.03 -19.93 -14.60
C SER A 100 1.13 -18.72 -14.87
N PRO A 101 -0.05 -18.91 -15.48
CA PRO A 101 -0.96 -17.79 -15.72
C PRO A 101 -1.41 -17.18 -14.40
N LEU A 102 -1.57 -15.84 -14.37
CA LEU A 102 -2.05 -15.11 -13.19
C LEU A 102 -3.55 -15.33 -12.93
N SER A 103 -4.33 -15.58 -13.98
CA SER A 103 -5.80 -15.62 -13.93
C SER A 103 -6.40 -16.53 -12.85
N PRO A 104 -5.87 -17.74 -12.55
CA PRO A 104 -6.46 -18.62 -11.54
C PRO A 104 -6.20 -18.14 -10.10
N GLY A 105 -5.22 -17.24 -9.90
CA GLY A 105 -4.87 -16.71 -8.58
C GLY A 105 -5.74 -15.54 -8.13
N ILE A 106 -6.47 -14.91 -9.05
CA ILE A 106 -7.35 -13.77 -8.75
C ILE A 106 -8.71 -14.31 -8.33
N LYS A 107 -9.19 -13.87 -7.16
CA LYS A 107 -10.50 -14.24 -6.64
C LYS A 107 -11.33 -12.98 -6.45
N TRP A 108 -12.60 -13.07 -6.83
CA TRP A 108 -13.59 -12.03 -6.60
C TRP A 108 -14.56 -12.46 -5.50
N ASP A 109 -15.19 -11.48 -4.85
CA ASP A 109 -16.31 -11.75 -3.98
C ASP A 109 -17.54 -12.07 -4.83
N HIS A 110 -17.94 -13.34 -4.84
CA HIS A 110 -19.10 -13.85 -5.57
C HIS A 110 -20.35 -13.97 -4.68
N SER A 111 -20.42 -13.24 -3.57
CA SER A 111 -21.60 -13.23 -2.69
C SER A 111 -22.86 -12.65 -3.33
N THR A 112 -22.70 -11.83 -4.38
CA THR A 112 -23.81 -11.23 -5.12
C THR A 112 -24.09 -12.04 -6.37
N GLU A 113 -25.34 -12.47 -6.51
CA GLU A 113 -25.85 -13.14 -7.70
C GLU A 113 -26.53 -12.14 -8.64
N TRP A 114 -26.38 -12.37 -9.94
CA TRP A 114 -27.00 -11.55 -10.99
C TRP A 114 -28.05 -12.38 -11.72
N ALA A 115 -29.14 -11.74 -12.14
CA ALA A 115 -30.18 -12.43 -12.90
C ALA A 115 -29.61 -12.97 -14.21
N VAL A 116 -29.70 -14.29 -14.39
CA VAL A 116 -29.32 -14.98 -15.63
C VAL A 116 -30.59 -15.38 -16.35
N PRO A 117 -30.81 -14.97 -17.61
CA PRO A 117 -31.98 -15.38 -18.38
C PRO A 117 -32.08 -16.89 -18.44
N SER A 118 -33.27 -17.40 -18.14
CA SER A 118 -33.63 -18.81 -18.23
C SER A 118 -34.18 -19.12 -19.63
N TRP A 119 -34.29 -20.41 -19.99
CA TRP A 119 -34.87 -20.80 -21.28
C TRP A 119 -36.32 -20.32 -21.45
N GLU A 120 -37.06 -20.19 -20.33
CA GLU A 120 -38.48 -19.81 -20.29
C GLU A 120 -38.69 -18.37 -20.76
N ASP A 121 -37.71 -17.50 -20.49
CA ASP A 121 -37.71 -16.09 -20.91
C ASP A 121 -37.67 -15.93 -22.44
N PHE A 122 -37.29 -16.98 -23.18
CA PHE A 122 -37.23 -16.98 -24.65
C PHE A 122 -38.41 -17.69 -25.32
N VAL A 123 -39.21 -18.48 -24.59
CA VAL A 123 -40.29 -19.31 -25.16
C VAL A 123 -41.66 -18.64 -25.12
N LEU A 124 -41.80 -17.54 -24.39
CA LEU A 124 -43.00 -16.70 -24.44
C LEU A 124 -42.93 -15.67 -25.59
N ASP A 125 -43.04 -16.13 -26.84
CA ASP A 125 -43.77 -15.37 -27.88
C ASP A 125 -44.25 -16.28 -29.03
N GLY A 126 -45.38 -16.96 -28.78
CA GLY A 126 -46.24 -17.52 -29.82
C GLY A 126 -47.50 -16.68 -30.07
N SER A 127 -47.59 -15.47 -29.51
CA SER A 127 -48.79 -14.63 -29.60
C SER A 127 -48.45 -13.15 -29.46
N GLY A 128 -47.84 -12.61 -30.51
CA GLY A 128 -47.90 -11.22 -30.95
C GLY A 128 -48.08 -10.15 -29.88
N ASP A 129 -47.00 -9.75 -29.23
CA ASP A 129 -46.67 -8.33 -29.06
C ASP A 129 -45.18 -8.18 -28.71
N ARG A 130 -44.40 -7.50 -29.55
CA ARG A 130 -42.95 -7.39 -29.41
C ARG A 130 -42.60 -6.39 -28.29
N SER A 131 -42.56 -6.83 -27.04
CA SER A 131 -41.94 -6.06 -25.96
C SER A 131 -40.41 -6.18 -26.06
N THR A 132 -39.78 -5.20 -26.69
CA THR A 132 -38.31 -5.04 -26.70
C THR A 132 -37.83 -4.75 -25.27
N THR A 133 -37.19 -5.74 -24.63
CA THR A 133 -36.36 -5.51 -23.44
C THR A 133 -34.96 -5.12 -23.90
N SER A 134 -34.68 -3.82 -23.87
CA SER A 134 -33.34 -3.27 -24.08
C SER A 134 -32.50 -3.46 -22.82
N TYR A 135 -31.39 -4.17 -22.93
CA TYR A 135 -30.34 -4.21 -21.91
C TYR A 135 -29.19 -3.31 -22.35
N GLU A 136 -28.89 -2.29 -21.54
CA GLU A 136 -27.68 -1.49 -21.70
C GLU A 136 -26.49 -2.29 -21.16
N VAL A 137 -25.52 -2.56 -22.04
CA VAL A 137 -24.22 -3.11 -21.66
C VAL A 137 -23.29 -1.90 -21.50
N GLY A 138 -22.91 -1.61 -20.26
CA GLY A 138 -21.94 -0.58 -19.89
C GLY A 138 -20.49 -0.98 -20.15
#